data_AF-W6RM65-F1
#
_entry.id   AF-W6RM65-F1
#
_cell.length_a   1.000
_cell.length_b   1.000
_cell.length_c   1.000
_cell.angle_alpha   90.00
_cell.angle_beta   90.00
_cell.angle_gamma   90.00
#
_symmetry.space_group_name_H-M   'P 1'
#
loop_
_entity.id
_entity.type
_entity.pdbx_description
1 polymer ?
#
loop_
_entity_poly.entity_id
_entity_poly.type
_entity_poly.pdbx_seq_one_letter_code
_entity_poly.pdbx_strand_id
1 'polypeptide(L)'
;MTAVSKLQYGDRFGEEVIKIARGSLSVASSSSEAEVASAKYSRWFNGEDATPEPMATSSRKFRKITANMAVSEVAAATKENLSILGDDASDLFTSKLPAGHKMRRTVRPSLLHGFPYLGTCKFGEVVTERGQDKYAVTQMFIANFDGDLDTADGANFYKPASRDFGQMFYGVHILVDRFGNPLGFDRDRGENGIAFKTKDVTKALYSIASASTGLSIEALQKRAAAKKTAR
;
A
#
# COMPACT_ATOMS: atom_id res chain seq x y z
N MET A 1 13.04 -16.06 20.46
CA MET A 1 11.59 -16.38 20.36
C MET A 1 10.92 -15.36 19.44
N THR A 2 11.05 -15.50 18.11
CA THR A 2 10.70 -14.44 17.12
C THR A 2 10.16 -15.03 15.80
N ALA A 3 9.20 -15.95 15.91
CA ALA A 3 8.42 -16.46 14.77
C ALA A 3 6.99 -15.87 14.70
N VAL A 4 6.54 -15.20 15.78
CA VAL A 4 5.12 -14.87 16.02
C VAL A 4 4.62 -13.71 15.15
N SER A 5 5.46 -12.73 14.79
CA SER A 5 5.00 -11.50 14.13
C SER A 5 4.74 -11.66 12.62
N LYS A 6 5.47 -12.55 11.92
CA LYS A 6 5.21 -12.88 10.49
C LYS A 6 3.96 -13.74 10.32
N LEU A 7 3.61 -14.55 11.33
CA LEU A 7 2.36 -15.31 11.36
C LEU A 7 1.15 -14.35 11.34
N GLN A 8 1.19 -13.25 12.10
CA GLN A 8 0.04 -12.36 12.32
C GLN A 8 -0.58 -11.69 11.07
N TYR A 9 0.20 -11.32 10.03
CA TYR A 9 -0.38 -10.68 8.84
C TYR A 9 -0.97 -11.71 7.87
N GLY A 10 -0.28 -12.83 7.66
CA GLY A 10 -0.78 -13.94 6.84
C GLY A 10 -2.04 -14.57 7.43
N ASP A 11 -2.13 -14.64 8.76
CA ASP A 11 -3.29 -15.18 9.49
C ASP A 11 -4.60 -14.45 9.14
N ARG A 12 -4.53 -13.19 8.70
CA ARG A 12 -5.70 -12.42 8.23
C ARG A 12 -6.36 -13.07 7.01
N PHE A 13 -5.61 -13.78 6.19
CA PHE A 13 -6.09 -14.46 4.98
C PHE A 13 -6.43 -15.93 5.23
N GLY A 14 -6.15 -16.44 6.43
CA GLY A 14 -6.38 -17.82 6.87
C GLY A 14 -5.10 -18.53 7.31
N GLU A 15 -5.21 -19.39 8.33
CA GLU A 15 -4.09 -20.15 8.91
C GLU A 15 -3.41 -21.11 7.90
N GLU A 16 -4.13 -21.52 6.85
CA GLU A 16 -3.62 -22.47 5.85
C GLU A 16 -2.96 -21.82 4.64
N VAL A 17 -3.09 -20.51 4.45
CA VAL A 17 -2.45 -19.84 3.30
C VAL A 17 -0.94 -19.86 3.43
N ILE A 18 -0.46 -19.87 4.68
CA ILE A 18 0.94 -20.08 5.00
C ILE A 18 1.39 -21.49 4.56
N LYS A 19 0.52 -22.51 4.57
CA LYS A 19 0.85 -23.84 4.00
C LYS A 19 0.91 -23.81 2.47
N ILE A 20 0.09 -22.99 1.80
CA ILE A 20 0.16 -22.79 0.34
C ILE A 20 1.48 -22.09 -0.03
N ALA A 21 1.88 -21.07 0.73
CA ALA A 21 3.16 -20.39 0.56
C ALA A 21 4.36 -21.32 0.89
N ARG A 22 4.28 -22.10 1.99
CA ARG A 22 5.34 -23.03 2.44
C ARG A 22 5.43 -24.32 1.64
N GLY A 23 4.33 -24.80 1.06
CA GLY A 23 4.33 -25.94 0.14
C GLY A 23 5.15 -25.67 -1.14
N SER A 24 5.58 -24.42 -1.33
CA SER A 24 6.33 -23.97 -2.49
C SER A 24 7.69 -23.30 -2.18
N LEU A 25 8.32 -23.52 -1.00
CA LEU A 25 9.79 -23.71 -0.79
C LEU A 25 10.30 -23.54 0.67
N SER A 26 11.46 -24.17 0.95
CA SER A 26 12.25 -24.11 2.18
C SER A 26 13.19 -22.89 2.30
N VAL A 27 13.43 -22.48 3.55
CA VAL A 27 14.56 -21.69 4.12
C VAL A 27 14.42 -20.15 4.22
N ALA A 28 14.14 -19.74 5.46
CA ALA A 28 14.66 -18.65 6.31
C ALA A 28 15.05 -17.26 5.75
N SER A 29 14.52 -16.20 6.39
CA SER A 29 15.34 -15.05 6.86
C SER A 29 14.64 -14.13 7.89
N SER A 30 15.47 -13.42 8.66
CA SER A 30 15.28 -12.87 10.03
C SER A 30 15.02 -11.36 10.18
N SER A 31 14.41 -10.97 11.32
CA SER A 31 14.53 -9.71 12.14
C SER A 31 14.21 -8.34 11.49
N SER A 32 13.77 -7.26 12.17
CA SER A 32 13.08 -6.91 13.44
C SER A 32 12.68 -5.41 13.37
N GLU A 33 11.94 -4.89 14.38
CA GLU A 33 11.47 -3.48 14.58
C GLU A 33 10.17 -3.05 13.88
N ALA A 34 9.00 -3.35 14.49
CA ALA A 34 7.73 -2.69 14.12
C ALA A 34 6.72 -2.47 15.28
N GLU A 35 7.00 -2.93 16.50
CA GLU A 35 5.96 -3.03 17.55
C GLU A 35 5.64 -1.73 18.29
N VAL A 36 6.41 -0.65 18.15
CA VAL A 36 6.21 0.57 18.96
C VAL A 36 5.35 1.63 18.25
N ALA A 37 5.06 1.46 16.96
CA ALA A 37 4.49 2.54 16.16
C ALA A 37 2.94 2.54 16.09
N SER A 38 2.28 1.39 16.29
CA SER A 38 0.84 1.21 15.98
C SER A 38 -0.14 2.06 16.80
N ALA A 39 0.25 2.56 17.97
CA ALA A 39 -0.66 3.21 18.92
C ALA A 39 -0.85 4.73 18.75
N LYS A 40 -0.15 5.41 17.82
CA LYS A 40 -0.09 6.90 17.77
C LYS A 40 -0.78 7.58 16.57
N TYR A 41 -1.53 6.84 15.76
CA TYR A 41 -1.86 7.28 14.39
C TYR A 41 -3.16 8.09 14.16
N SER A 42 -3.94 8.43 15.19
CA SER A 42 -5.20 9.18 15.03
C SER A 42 -5.07 10.71 15.15
N ARG A 43 -3.97 11.24 15.70
CA ARG A 43 -3.93 12.65 16.16
C ARG A 43 -3.41 13.69 15.16
N TRP A 44 -2.91 13.32 13.99
CA TRP A 44 -1.97 14.19 13.27
C TRP A 44 -2.53 15.27 12.34
N PHE A 45 -3.80 15.21 11.92
CA PHE A 45 -4.36 16.25 11.03
C PHE A 45 -5.61 16.96 11.57
N ASN A 46 -6.53 16.26 12.22
CA ASN A 46 -7.83 16.81 12.66
C ASN A 46 -8.03 16.87 14.18
N GLY A 47 -7.07 16.38 14.98
CA GLY A 47 -7.12 16.51 16.43
C GLY A 47 -8.29 15.78 17.10
N GLU A 48 -8.89 14.78 16.46
CA GLU A 48 -9.98 13.99 17.05
C GLU A 48 -9.47 12.88 17.99
N ASP A 49 -10.36 12.52 18.92
CA ASP A 49 -10.10 11.65 20.06
C ASP A 49 -9.76 10.22 19.69
N ALA A 50 -9.00 9.61 20.60
CA ALA A 50 -8.27 8.38 20.40
C ALA A 50 -9.19 7.15 20.39
N THR A 51 -9.32 6.54 19.23
CA THR A 51 -9.20 5.09 19.10
C THR A 51 -8.10 4.79 18.08
N PRO A 52 -7.10 3.95 18.41
CA PRO A 52 -6.29 3.35 17.37
C PRO A 52 -7.22 2.42 16.62
N GLU A 53 -7.80 2.86 15.49
CA GLU A 53 -8.35 1.89 14.57
C GLU A 53 -7.16 1.16 13.95
N PRO A 54 -6.93 -0.11 14.29
CA PRO A 54 -6.01 -0.89 13.49
C PRO A 54 -6.61 -0.91 12.08
N MET A 55 -5.79 -0.98 11.04
CA MET A 55 -6.24 -1.44 9.70
C MET A 55 -6.85 -2.88 9.74
N ALA A 56 -7.22 -3.39 10.92
CA ALA A 56 -7.62 -4.75 11.23
C ALA A 56 -9.12 -4.87 11.57
N THR A 57 -9.95 -3.84 11.37
CA THR A 57 -11.42 -4.01 11.42
C THR A 57 -11.95 -4.90 10.28
N SER A 58 -11.13 -5.18 9.26
CA SER A 58 -11.50 -5.97 8.08
C SER A 58 -11.06 -7.44 8.11
N SER A 59 -10.37 -7.94 9.13
CA SER A 59 -10.05 -9.38 9.19
C SER A 59 -11.32 -10.24 9.15
N ARG A 60 -12.43 -9.76 9.72
CA ARG A 60 -13.76 -10.38 9.63
C ARG A 60 -14.39 -10.31 8.23
N LYS A 61 -13.95 -9.36 7.40
CA LYS A 61 -14.44 -9.17 6.03
C LYS A 61 -13.66 -10.01 5.01
N PHE A 62 -12.46 -10.49 5.37
CA PHE A 62 -11.64 -11.23 4.43
C PHE A 62 -12.21 -12.62 4.19
N ARG A 63 -12.29 -12.98 2.91
CA ARG A 63 -12.58 -14.34 2.51
C ARG A 63 -11.39 -15.22 2.87
N LYS A 64 -11.65 -16.22 3.72
CA LYS A 64 -10.65 -17.20 4.13
C LYS A 64 -10.17 -18.00 2.91
N ILE A 65 -8.85 -18.11 2.77
CA ILE A 65 -8.21 -18.95 1.76
C ILE A 65 -7.72 -20.22 2.47
N THR A 66 -8.04 -21.39 1.92
CA THR A 66 -7.66 -22.70 2.47
C THR A 66 -6.85 -23.51 1.47
N ALA A 67 -6.11 -24.51 1.95
CA ALA A 67 -5.22 -25.30 1.09
C ALA A 67 -5.97 -26.16 0.05
N ASN A 68 -7.27 -26.40 0.27
CA ASN A 68 -8.10 -27.24 -0.60
C ASN A 68 -8.80 -26.47 -1.73
N MET A 69 -8.67 -25.13 -1.76
CA MET A 69 -9.29 -24.31 -2.79
C MET A 69 -8.59 -24.50 -4.15
N ALA A 70 -9.37 -24.48 -5.22
CA ALA A 70 -8.80 -24.46 -6.56
C ALA A 70 -8.05 -23.14 -6.81
N VAL A 71 -7.05 -23.15 -7.69
CA VAL A 71 -6.22 -21.96 -8.01
C VAL A 71 -7.08 -20.75 -8.43
N SER A 72 -8.14 -20.99 -9.20
CA SER A 72 -9.10 -19.94 -9.62
C SER A 72 -9.87 -19.35 -8.44
N GLU A 73 -10.22 -20.15 -7.44
CA GLU A 73 -10.90 -19.70 -6.23
C GLU A 73 -9.96 -18.92 -5.32
N VAL A 74 -8.69 -19.36 -5.19
CA VAL A 74 -7.64 -18.61 -4.47
C VAL A 74 -7.44 -17.24 -5.10
N ALA A 75 -7.36 -17.19 -6.44
CA ALA A 75 -7.21 -15.95 -7.18
C ALA A 75 -8.41 -15.00 -6.97
N ALA A 76 -9.64 -15.53 -7.01
CA ALA A 76 -10.85 -14.75 -6.77
C ALA A 76 -10.90 -14.20 -5.34
N ALA A 77 -10.66 -15.04 -4.33
CA ALA A 77 -10.63 -14.63 -2.93
C ALA A 77 -9.52 -13.60 -2.64
N THR A 78 -8.36 -13.75 -3.29
CA THR A 78 -7.26 -12.79 -3.15
C THR A 78 -7.62 -11.44 -3.74
N LYS A 79 -8.26 -11.39 -4.93
CA LYS A 79 -8.75 -10.13 -5.50
C LYS A 79 -9.77 -9.44 -4.59
N GLU A 80 -10.71 -10.21 -4.02
CA GLU A 80 -11.70 -9.70 -3.08
C GLU A 80 -11.03 -9.11 -1.83
N ASN A 81 -10.11 -9.85 -1.22
CA ASN A 81 -9.37 -9.37 -0.04
C ASN A 81 -8.50 -8.13 -0.35
N LEU A 82 -7.89 -8.07 -1.54
CA LEU A 82 -7.14 -6.90 -2.00
C LEU A 82 -8.05 -5.68 -2.20
N SER A 83 -9.27 -5.84 -2.72
CA SER A 83 -10.24 -4.74 -2.80
C SER A 83 -10.57 -4.19 -1.42
N ILE A 84 -10.85 -5.07 -0.44
CA ILE A 84 -11.15 -4.64 0.94
C ILE A 84 -9.96 -3.90 1.54
N LEU A 85 -8.74 -4.42 1.35
CA LEU A 85 -7.52 -3.74 1.76
C LEU A 85 -7.34 -2.36 1.11
N GLY A 86 -7.66 -2.25 -0.17
CA GLY A 86 -7.61 -1.00 -0.91
C GLY A 86 -8.64 0.01 -0.41
N ASP A 87 -9.85 -0.44 -0.12
CA ASP A 87 -10.90 0.40 0.47
C ASP A 87 -10.48 0.93 1.85
N ASP A 88 -10.06 0.03 2.75
CA ASP A 88 -9.58 0.41 4.08
C ASP A 88 -8.39 1.37 4.00
N ALA A 89 -7.45 1.13 3.08
CA ALA A 89 -6.30 2.02 2.88
C ALA A 89 -6.74 3.39 2.36
N SER A 90 -7.64 3.44 1.37
CA SER A 90 -8.17 4.70 0.86
C SER A 90 -8.84 5.51 1.97
N ASP A 91 -9.71 4.88 2.76
CA ASP A 91 -10.44 5.55 3.84
C ASP A 91 -9.48 6.02 4.95
N LEU A 92 -8.51 5.19 5.33
CA LEU A 92 -7.47 5.53 6.30
C LEU A 92 -6.65 6.74 5.88
N PHE A 93 -6.15 6.77 4.64
CA PHE A 93 -5.30 7.86 4.20
C PHE A 93 -6.11 9.12 3.94
N THR A 94 -7.24 9.02 3.23
CA THR A 94 -8.07 10.18 2.88
C THR A 94 -8.60 10.91 4.11
N SER A 95 -9.06 10.19 5.14
CA SER A 95 -9.54 10.80 6.40
C SER A 95 -8.47 11.59 7.15
N LYS A 96 -7.19 11.31 6.88
CA LYS A 96 -6.03 11.94 7.52
C LYS A 96 -5.36 12.98 6.64
N LEU A 97 -5.82 13.19 5.41
CA LEU A 97 -5.20 14.19 4.54
C LEU A 97 -5.62 15.61 4.93
N PRO A 98 -4.76 16.61 4.67
CA PRO A 98 -5.13 18.01 4.83
C PRO A 98 -6.38 18.36 4.00
N ALA A 99 -7.18 19.29 4.52
CA ALA A 99 -8.28 19.87 3.75
C ALA A 99 -7.80 20.39 2.39
N GLY A 100 -8.58 20.15 1.33
CA GLY A 100 -8.23 20.55 -0.04
C GLY A 100 -7.19 19.65 -0.72
N HIS A 101 -6.88 18.47 -0.17
CA HIS A 101 -6.04 17.48 -0.86
C HIS A 101 -6.64 17.08 -2.22
N LYS A 102 -5.77 16.71 -3.15
CA LYS A 102 -6.17 16.31 -4.52
C LYS A 102 -6.25 14.80 -4.74
N MET A 103 -6.00 13.99 -3.70
CA MET A 103 -6.11 12.53 -3.78
C MET A 103 -7.53 12.12 -4.11
N ARG A 104 -7.68 11.28 -5.13
CA ARG A 104 -8.93 10.63 -5.53
C ARG A 104 -8.89 9.17 -5.12
N ARG A 105 -9.99 8.66 -4.59
CA ARG A 105 -10.16 7.24 -4.32
C ARG A 105 -10.20 6.47 -5.64
N THR A 106 -9.46 5.37 -5.72
CA THR A 106 -9.49 4.47 -6.88
C THR A 106 -9.09 3.08 -6.42
N VAL A 107 -10.05 2.18 -6.24
CA VAL A 107 -9.81 0.82 -5.76
C VAL A 107 -9.78 -0.14 -6.94
N ARG A 108 -8.59 -0.68 -7.23
CA ARG A 108 -8.39 -1.64 -8.32
C ARG A 108 -7.43 -2.74 -7.89
N PRO A 109 -7.94 -3.94 -7.54
CA PRO A 109 -7.09 -5.07 -7.20
C PRO A 109 -6.45 -5.66 -8.46
N SER A 110 -5.22 -6.15 -8.33
CA SER A 110 -4.51 -6.89 -9.36
C SER A 110 -3.70 -8.01 -8.69
N LEU A 111 -3.65 -9.16 -9.33
CA LEU A 111 -2.84 -10.29 -8.86
C LEU A 111 -1.43 -10.20 -9.42
N LEU A 112 -0.49 -10.72 -8.66
CA LEU A 112 0.85 -10.93 -9.14
C LEU A 112 0.88 -12.14 -10.08
N HIS A 113 1.51 -11.99 -11.24
CA HIS A 113 1.61 -13.08 -12.22
C HIS A 113 2.34 -14.29 -11.61
N GLY A 114 1.78 -15.49 -11.77
CA GLY A 114 2.32 -16.73 -11.21
C GLY A 114 2.03 -16.96 -9.71
N PHE A 115 1.45 -15.99 -9.00
CA PHE A 115 1.17 -16.08 -7.57
C PHE A 115 -0.30 -15.72 -7.28
N PRO A 116 -1.24 -16.69 -7.30
CA PRO A 116 -2.67 -16.41 -7.21
C PRO A 116 -3.09 -15.84 -5.84
N TYR A 117 -2.23 -15.94 -4.83
CA TYR A 117 -2.45 -15.46 -3.46
C TYR A 117 -1.72 -14.14 -3.14
N LEU A 118 -0.91 -13.62 -4.08
CA LEU A 118 -0.22 -12.33 -3.94
C LEU A 118 -0.74 -11.32 -4.95
N GLY A 119 -0.68 -10.06 -4.59
CA GLY A 119 -1.07 -8.98 -5.46
C GLY A 119 -1.05 -7.62 -4.78
N THR A 120 -1.63 -6.66 -5.48
CA THR A 120 -1.63 -5.25 -5.11
C THR A 120 -3.00 -4.67 -5.35
N CYS A 121 -3.41 -3.70 -4.55
CA CYS A 121 -4.55 -2.86 -4.84
C CYS A 121 -4.09 -1.42 -5.00
N LYS A 122 -4.40 -0.82 -6.16
CA LYS A 122 -4.43 0.65 -6.25
C LYS A 122 -5.53 1.10 -5.30
N PHE A 123 -5.26 2.10 -4.46
CA PHE A 123 -6.28 2.66 -3.57
C PHE A 123 -6.50 4.16 -3.80
N GLY A 124 -5.56 4.84 -4.46
CA GLY A 124 -5.77 6.23 -4.84
C GLY A 124 -4.83 6.74 -5.91
N GLU A 125 -5.10 7.96 -6.34
CA GLU A 125 -4.28 8.67 -7.33
C GLU A 125 -4.35 10.18 -7.16
N VAL A 126 -3.31 10.87 -7.61
CA VAL A 126 -3.25 12.33 -7.69
C VAL A 126 -2.75 12.72 -9.08
N VAL A 127 -3.50 13.57 -9.77
CA VAL A 127 -3.00 14.24 -10.98
C VAL A 127 -2.04 15.33 -10.54
N THR A 128 -0.76 15.15 -10.86
CA THR A 128 0.34 16.04 -10.46
C THR A 128 0.67 17.09 -11.50
N GLU A 129 0.46 16.80 -12.78
CA GLU A 129 0.71 17.74 -13.87
C GLU A 129 -0.32 17.56 -14.99
N ARG A 130 -0.70 18.66 -15.63
CA ARG A 130 -1.58 18.66 -16.80
C ARG A 130 -0.85 19.26 -17.99
N GLY A 131 -0.38 18.41 -18.90
CA GLY A 131 0.08 18.81 -20.22
C GLY A 131 -1.08 18.85 -21.22
N GLN A 132 -0.77 19.28 -22.46
CA GLN A 132 -1.76 19.32 -23.55
C GLN A 132 -2.20 17.91 -23.99
N ASP A 133 -1.26 16.97 -24.10
CA ASP A 133 -1.53 15.61 -24.58
C ASP A 133 -1.28 14.48 -23.56
N LYS A 134 -0.64 14.82 -22.43
CA LYS A 134 -0.29 13.87 -21.37
C LYS A 134 -0.53 14.44 -19.98
N TYR A 135 -0.86 13.57 -19.05
CA TYR A 135 -0.99 13.86 -17.63
C TYR A 135 0.06 13.08 -16.84
N ALA A 136 0.70 13.74 -15.87
CA ALA A 136 1.52 13.04 -14.88
C ALA A 136 0.66 12.71 -13.67
N VAL A 137 0.57 11.43 -13.31
CA VAL A 137 -0.27 10.92 -12.23
C VAL A 137 0.59 10.17 -11.23
N THR A 138 0.45 10.48 -9.95
CA THR A 138 0.99 9.64 -8.88
C THR A 138 -0.09 8.66 -8.46
N GLN A 139 0.14 7.37 -8.65
CA GLN A 139 -0.77 6.31 -8.24
C GLN A 139 -0.25 5.65 -6.95
N MET A 140 -1.17 5.30 -6.04
CA MET A 140 -0.87 4.82 -4.69
C MET A 140 -1.44 3.43 -4.50
N PHE A 141 -0.61 2.54 -3.94
CA PHE A 141 -0.89 1.12 -3.87
C PHE A 141 -0.54 0.52 -2.51
N ILE A 142 -1.29 -0.51 -2.17
CA ILE A 142 -1.00 -1.44 -1.08
C ILE A 142 -0.77 -2.83 -1.67
N ALA A 143 0.29 -3.51 -1.24
CA ALA A 143 0.58 -4.90 -1.59
C ALA A 143 0.39 -5.80 -0.36
N ASN A 144 -0.03 -7.04 -0.61
CA ASN A 144 -0.03 -8.11 0.41
C ASN A 144 1.26 -8.95 0.38
N PHE A 145 2.32 -8.40 -0.22
CA PHE A 145 3.67 -8.92 -0.23
C PHE A 145 4.67 -7.78 0.00
N ASP A 146 5.92 -8.15 0.21
CA ASP A 146 7.06 -7.23 0.28
C ASP A 146 8.01 -7.50 -0.88
N GLY A 147 8.72 -6.47 -1.35
CA GLY A 147 9.64 -6.62 -2.47
C GLY A 147 10.15 -5.31 -3.03
N ASP A 148 10.83 -5.43 -4.15
CA ASP A 148 11.34 -4.31 -4.94
C ASP A 148 10.45 -4.03 -6.13
N LEU A 149 10.57 -2.79 -6.63
CA LEU A 149 9.88 -2.29 -7.80
C LEU A 149 10.94 -1.95 -8.85
N ASP A 150 10.70 -2.36 -10.10
CA ASP A 150 11.60 -2.07 -11.21
C ASP A 150 10.81 -1.45 -12.37
N THR A 151 11.02 -0.15 -12.58
CA THR A 151 10.31 0.63 -13.59
C THR A 151 11.00 0.60 -14.96
N ALA A 152 12.12 -0.11 -15.12
CA ALA A 152 12.86 -0.19 -16.39
C ALA A 152 12.06 -0.88 -17.50
N ASP A 153 12.36 -0.53 -18.75
CA ASP A 153 11.65 -1.08 -19.91
C ASP A 153 11.91 -2.59 -20.04
N GLY A 154 10.84 -3.36 -20.21
CA GLY A 154 10.92 -4.82 -20.30
C GLY A 154 11.21 -5.54 -18.97
N ALA A 155 11.35 -4.82 -17.86
CA ALA A 155 11.53 -5.42 -16.55
C ALA A 155 10.20 -5.96 -15.99
N ASN A 156 10.30 -6.98 -15.13
CA ASN A 156 9.19 -7.37 -14.28
C ASN A 156 9.02 -6.32 -13.19
N PHE A 157 7.93 -5.55 -13.26
CA PHE A 157 7.70 -4.42 -12.36
C PHE A 157 7.74 -4.81 -10.87
N TYR A 158 7.24 -5.99 -10.52
CA TYR A 158 7.29 -6.52 -9.16
C TYR A 158 8.39 -7.57 -9.01
N LYS A 159 9.25 -7.39 -8.00
CA LYS A 159 10.24 -8.37 -7.56
C LYS A 159 10.00 -8.70 -6.08
N PRO A 160 9.09 -9.63 -5.76
CA PRO A 160 8.82 -10.01 -4.37
C PRO A 160 10.10 -10.49 -3.68
N ALA A 161 10.35 -10.00 -2.47
CA ALA A 161 11.49 -10.45 -1.65
C ALA A 161 11.29 -11.90 -1.17
N SER A 162 10.03 -12.34 -1.07
CA SER A 162 9.66 -13.70 -0.72
C SER A 162 8.29 -14.04 -1.31
N ARG A 163 7.92 -15.32 -1.24
CA ARG A 163 6.57 -15.81 -1.56
C ARG A 163 5.63 -15.74 -0.35
N ASP A 164 6.09 -15.21 0.78
CA ASP A 164 5.28 -15.06 1.97
C ASP A 164 4.40 -13.81 1.90
N PHE A 165 3.32 -13.81 2.68
CA PHE A 165 2.55 -12.60 2.91
C PHE A 165 3.41 -11.54 3.58
N GLY A 166 3.30 -10.32 3.08
CA GLY A 166 3.91 -9.14 3.64
C GLY A 166 2.97 -7.96 3.48
N GLN A 167 3.44 -6.78 3.84
CA GLN A 167 2.72 -5.55 3.54
C GLN A 167 3.70 -4.50 3.08
N MET A 168 3.34 -3.83 1.99
CA MET A 168 4.10 -2.70 1.48
C MET A 168 3.14 -1.67 0.91
N PHE A 169 3.38 -0.41 1.25
CA PHE A 169 2.78 0.75 0.58
C PHE A 169 3.78 1.31 -0.40
N TYR A 170 3.31 1.67 -1.58
CA TYR A 170 4.17 2.33 -2.56
C TYR A 170 3.37 3.29 -3.43
N GLY A 171 4.08 4.26 -3.98
CA GLY A 171 3.57 5.18 -4.98
C GLY A 171 4.45 5.17 -6.21
N VAL A 172 3.84 5.28 -7.38
CA VAL A 172 4.54 5.40 -8.65
C VAL A 172 4.04 6.57 -9.46
N HIS A 173 4.96 7.23 -10.15
CA HIS A 173 4.67 8.29 -11.11
C HIS A 173 4.46 7.64 -12.48
N ILE A 174 3.29 7.87 -13.07
CA ILE A 174 2.88 7.31 -14.35
C ILE A 174 2.49 8.46 -15.27
N LEU A 175 2.95 8.40 -16.51
CA LEU A 175 2.45 9.22 -17.59
C LEU A 175 1.22 8.53 -18.18
N VAL A 176 0.13 9.29 -18.32
CA VAL A 176 -1.07 8.81 -19.01
C VAL A 176 -1.42 9.76 -20.15
N ASP A 177 -2.05 9.23 -21.20
CA ASP A 177 -2.57 10.04 -22.29
C ASP A 177 -3.84 10.81 -21.87
N ARG A 178 -4.37 11.60 -22.80
CA ARG A 178 -5.63 12.35 -22.60
C ARG A 178 -6.86 11.49 -22.28
N PHE A 179 -6.82 10.20 -22.60
CA PHE A 179 -7.88 9.23 -22.34
C PHE A 179 -7.64 8.42 -21.05
N GLY A 180 -6.52 8.66 -20.36
CA GLY A 180 -6.13 7.94 -19.14
C GLY A 180 -5.42 6.61 -19.38
N ASN A 181 -5.02 6.31 -20.62
CA ASN A 181 -4.22 5.13 -20.91
C ASN A 181 -2.77 5.33 -20.43
N PRO A 182 -2.16 4.34 -19.77
CA PRO A 182 -0.77 4.44 -19.34
C PRO A 182 0.17 4.48 -20.54
N LEU A 183 1.02 5.51 -20.58
CA LEU A 183 2.10 5.68 -21.55
C LEU A 183 3.44 5.14 -21.03
N GLY A 184 3.57 4.97 -19.71
CA GLY A 184 4.77 4.46 -19.05
C GLY A 184 5.00 5.11 -17.69
N PHE A 185 6.11 4.75 -17.05
CA PHE A 185 6.56 5.39 -15.82
C PHE A 185 7.20 6.74 -16.12
N ASP A 186 6.92 7.73 -15.27
CA ASP A 186 7.58 9.04 -15.31
C ASP A 186 8.91 8.94 -14.54
N ARG A 187 9.96 8.43 -15.21
CA ARG A 187 11.24 8.10 -14.57
C ARG A 187 12.04 9.31 -14.11
N ASP A 188 11.73 10.50 -14.60
CA ASP A 188 12.37 11.76 -14.23
C ASP A 188 11.95 12.24 -12.82
N ARG A 189 10.97 11.57 -12.20
CA ARG A 189 10.43 11.93 -10.89
C ARG A 189 10.63 10.82 -9.86
N GLY A 190 10.94 11.23 -8.64
CA GLY A 190 11.26 10.29 -7.57
C GLY A 190 12.51 9.47 -7.87
N GLU A 191 12.53 8.23 -7.43
CA GLU A 191 13.62 7.29 -7.73
C GLU A 191 13.20 6.43 -8.92
N ASN A 192 13.61 6.84 -10.13
CA ASN A 192 13.22 6.18 -11.40
C ASN A 192 11.70 6.00 -11.55
N GLY A 193 10.88 6.98 -11.17
CA GLY A 193 9.42 6.89 -11.24
C GLY A 193 8.77 6.25 -10.02
N ILE A 194 9.54 5.84 -9.00
CA ILE A 194 9.02 5.42 -7.70
C ILE A 194 8.92 6.65 -6.80
N ALA A 195 7.70 7.00 -6.40
CA ALA A 195 7.44 8.14 -5.52
C ALA A 195 7.81 7.84 -4.07
N PHE A 196 7.46 6.64 -3.60
CA PHE A 196 7.84 6.12 -2.29
C PHE A 196 7.62 4.60 -2.25
N LYS A 197 8.33 3.92 -1.35
CA LYS A 197 8.15 2.51 -1.01
C LYS A 197 8.43 2.31 0.48
N THR A 198 7.48 1.80 1.23
CA THR A 198 7.60 1.71 2.70
C THR A 198 6.63 0.70 3.31
N LYS A 199 7.02 0.14 4.45
CA LYS A 199 6.12 -0.62 5.34
C LYS A 199 5.51 0.26 6.44
N ASP A 200 6.11 1.42 6.68
CA ASP A 200 5.66 2.37 7.70
C ASP A 200 4.52 3.23 7.17
N VAL A 201 3.34 3.06 7.76
CA VAL A 201 2.11 3.80 7.47
C VAL A 201 2.31 5.32 7.63
N THR A 202 3.15 5.75 8.57
CA THR A 202 3.52 7.17 8.77
C THR A 202 4.18 7.74 7.53
N LYS A 203 5.20 7.03 7.03
CA LYS A 203 5.98 7.47 5.88
C LYS A 203 5.09 7.47 4.64
N ALA A 204 4.22 6.47 4.51
CA ALA A 204 3.22 6.43 3.45
C ALA A 204 2.29 7.65 3.54
N LEU A 205 1.72 7.96 4.72
CA LEU A 205 0.83 9.09 4.91
C LEU A 205 1.50 10.42 4.53
N TYR A 206 2.72 10.68 5.00
CA TYR A 206 3.44 11.90 4.64
C TYR A 206 3.77 11.99 3.16
N SER A 207 4.12 10.87 2.53
CA SER A 207 4.40 10.83 1.09
C SER A 207 3.14 11.11 0.27
N ILE A 208 2.01 10.50 0.67
CA ILE A 208 0.69 10.72 0.05
C ILE A 208 0.21 12.16 0.27
N ALA A 209 0.39 12.70 1.49
CA ALA A 209 0.05 14.09 1.80
C ALA A 209 0.89 15.07 0.98
N SER A 210 2.18 14.78 0.81
CA SER A 210 3.08 15.59 -0.04
C SER A 210 2.62 15.57 -1.49
N ALA A 211 2.38 14.39 -2.06
CA ALA A 211 1.89 14.25 -3.43
C ALA A 211 0.53 14.94 -3.64
N SER A 212 -0.40 14.80 -2.70
CA SER A 212 -1.78 15.30 -2.82
C SER A 212 -1.94 16.79 -2.55
N THR A 213 -1.00 17.43 -1.85
CA THR A 213 -1.06 18.87 -1.55
C THR A 213 -0.01 19.71 -2.27
N GLY A 214 1.07 19.09 -2.76
CA GLY A 214 2.23 19.77 -3.33
C GLY A 214 3.19 20.35 -2.28
N LEU A 215 2.94 20.11 -0.98
CA LEU A 215 3.83 20.54 0.10
C LEU A 215 4.97 19.55 0.30
N SER A 216 6.13 20.03 0.76
CA SER A 216 7.21 19.13 1.19
C SER A 216 6.82 18.35 2.45
N ILE A 217 7.41 17.16 2.62
CA ILE A 217 7.22 16.35 3.83
C ILE A 217 7.60 17.14 5.09
N GLU A 218 8.68 17.90 5.05
CA GLU A 218 9.11 18.77 6.17
C GLU A 218 8.08 19.84 6.52
N ALA A 219 7.48 20.49 5.51
CA ALA A 219 6.45 21.50 5.75
C ALA A 219 5.21 20.87 6.40
N LEU A 220 4.84 19.66 5.97
CA LEU A 220 3.73 18.90 6.56
C LEU A 220 4.03 18.50 8.01
N GLN A 221 5.26 18.05 8.30
CA GLN A 221 5.70 17.73 9.65
C GLN A 221 5.69 18.95 10.57
N LYS A 222 6.20 20.11 10.10
CA LYS A 222 6.17 21.37 10.85
C LYS A 222 4.73 21.80 11.16
N ARG A 223 3.80 21.68 10.21
CA ARG A 223 2.37 21.97 10.43
C ARG A 223 1.75 21.05 11.47
N ALA A 224 2.06 19.76 11.42
CA ALA A 224 1.59 18.79 12.40
C ALA A 224 2.14 19.10 13.81
N ALA A 225 3.42 19.50 13.91
CA ALA A 225 4.03 19.90 15.18
C ALA A 225 3.43 21.19 15.74
N ALA A 226 3.23 22.22 14.92
CA ALA A 226 2.65 23.50 15.35
C ALA A 226 1.22 23.36 15.90
N LYS A 227 0.39 22.50 15.28
CA LYS A 227 -0.95 22.16 15.81
C LYS A 227 -0.91 21.45 17.16
N LYS A 228 0.18 20.75 17.48
CA LYS A 228 0.35 20.05 18.76
C LYS A 228 0.68 21.02 19.89
N THR A 229 1.40 22.11 19.60
CA THR A 229 1.81 23.12 20.59
C THR A 229 0.73 24.17 20.85
N ALA A 230 -0.23 24.34 19.94
CA ALA A 230 -1.36 25.26 20.07
C ALA A 230 -2.55 24.66 20.87
N ARG A 231 -2.37 23.46 21.44
CA ARG A 231 -3.30 22.77 22.33
C ARG A 231 -2.66 22.61 23.70
#